data_AF-A0A415LZ79-F1
#
_entry.id   AF-A0A415LZ79-F1
#
_cell.length_a   1.000
_cell.length_b   1.000
_cell.length_c   1.000
_cell.angle_alpha   90.00
_cell.angle_beta   90.00
_cell.angle_gamma   90.00
#
_symmetry.space_group_name_H-M   'P 1'
#
loop_
_entity.id
_entity.type
_entity.pdbx_description
1 polymer ?
#
loop_
_entity_poly.entity_id
_entity_poly.type
_entity_poly.pdbx_seq_one_letter_code
_entity_poly.pdbx_strand_id
1 'polypeptide(L)'
;MEITESKARILSEDFILNALKCIDLKKYNSALRYLTSAAGLLYDFEWCYQDKKIENAILNLSDSVIRKEFFEVCDRYIFFDSFTHDYKALTLQYLKALISNDCEFLYISRIPLNAQRNLIISEMISGYLGGSYRQIATSGIDASKEIYSICKEYSANKVIMQLMPDDITAMIAFAALPPSITRYQVNLTDHAFWAGICISDYVLEFRDYGCSLSQKYREIDPTKELLLPFYPFINVEVKFLGLPFYTEDKIFIFSGGAIHKIMDSNLTFLNVIARMLKKRKNTVFAYAGTGGDAPKLINFFKGEGLEDRFYYLGHRGDINEIVKRCDIYINTYPMGGGLMCQYAAINSKPIASLTDTSGRNIESIVCQRRNLEFSCKTIQDFESAIDKLIVSSELRLSLGKKLYDCVMVDSIFNDLFIKTLTSNKSQLAIKIQSKEIPPCFGIMMASQEVATWRMIKSLGGLSIICHPILTIRVVVEHLLQSIKRKIKQLIYDENKSKGYCNIPTSVPSNSRE
;
A
#
# COMPACT_ATOMS: atom_id res chain seq x y z
N MET A 1 1.13 -21.78 -21.02
CA MET A 1 1.16 -22.67 -19.82
C MET A 1 0.78 -21.84 -18.61
N GLU A 2 -0.16 -22.31 -17.79
CA GLU A 2 -0.65 -21.55 -16.63
C GLU A 2 0.44 -21.38 -15.56
N ILE A 3 0.69 -20.14 -15.13
CA ILE A 3 1.51 -19.84 -13.96
C ILE A 3 0.60 -20.02 -12.75
N THR A 4 0.97 -20.97 -11.90
CA THR A 4 0.20 -21.39 -10.73
C THR A 4 0.97 -21.04 -9.47
N GLU A 5 0.24 -20.82 -8.38
CA GLU A 5 0.78 -20.69 -7.03
C GLU A 5 1.76 -21.82 -6.69
N SER A 6 1.41 -23.07 -7.04
CA SER A 6 2.27 -24.24 -6.82
C SER A 6 3.65 -24.14 -7.48
N LYS A 7 3.76 -23.54 -8.67
CA LYS A 7 5.05 -23.35 -9.35
C LYS A 7 5.88 -22.26 -8.70
N ALA A 8 5.23 -21.16 -8.31
CA ALA A 8 5.90 -20.08 -7.58
C ALA A 8 6.44 -20.59 -6.24
N ARG A 9 5.70 -21.49 -5.56
CA ARG A 9 6.15 -22.12 -4.31
C ARG A 9 7.40 -22.99 -4.48
N ILE A 10 7.39 -23.91 -5.45
CA ILE A 10 8.56 -24.76 -5.74
C ILE A 10 9.78 -23.89 -6.03
N LEU A 11 9.61 -22.85 -6.85
CA LEU A 11 10.67 -21.92 -7.19
C LEU A 11 11.19 -21.14 -5.98
N SER A 12 10.30 -20.68 -5.10
CA SER A 12 10.69 -19.99 -3.86
C SER A 12 11.50 -20.92 -2.95
N GLU A 13 11.07 -22.17 -2.79
CA GLU A 13 11.80 -23.18 -2.03
C GLU A 13 13.19 -23.46 -2.63
N ASP A 14 13.29 -23.56 -3.96
CA ASP A 14 14.57 -23.71 -4.67
C ASP A 14 15.49 -22.51 -4.47
N PHE A 15 14.97 -21.28 -4.51
CA PHE A 15 15.76 -20.08 -4.20
C PHE A 15 16.27 -20.08 -2.77
N ILE A 16 15.44 -20.45 -1.79
CA ILE A 16 15.87 -20.56 -0.38
C ILE A 16 17.00 -21.59 -0.26
N LEU A 17 16.87 -22.78 -0.86
CA LEU A 17 17.91 -23.81 -0.81
C LEU A 17 19.22 -23.36 -1.46
N ASN A 18 19.14 -22.65 -2.59
CA ASN A 18 20.32 -22.09 -3.25
C ASN A 18 20.95 -20.95 -2.46
N ALA A 19 20.16 -20.15 -1.74
CA ALA A 19 20.67 -19.14 -0.83
C ALA A 19 21.51 -19.78 0.27
N LEU A 20 20.99 -20.82 0.94
CA LEU A 20 21.70 -21.55 2.00
C LEU A 20 23.02 -22.13 1.49
N LYS A 21 23.01 -22.81 0.33
CA LYS A 21 24.25 -23.29 -0.32
C LYS A 21 25.25 -22.16 -0.60
N CYS A 22 24.76 -21.00 -1.04
CA CYS A 22 25.62 -19.85 -1.30
C CYS A 22 26.22 -19.28 -0.01
N ILE A 23 25.50 -19.33 1.12
CA ILE A 23 26.03 -18.93 2.44
C ILE A 23 27.20 -19.85 2.82
N ASP A 24 27.00 -21.17 2.73
CA ASP A 24 28.04 -22.17 3.05
C ASP A 24 29.30 -21.98 2.19
N LEU A 25 29.10 -21.66 0.90
CA LEU A 25 30.17 -21.38 -0.06
C LEU A 25 30.73 -19.95 0.03
N LYS A 26 30.30 -19.15 1.01
CA LYS A 26 30.68 -17.73 1.19
C LYS A 26 30.41 -16.83 -0.02
N LYS A 27 29.46 -17.22 -0.87
CA LYS A 27 28.96 -16.46 -2.03
C LYS A 27 27.83 -15.52 -1.61
N TYR A 28 28.10 -14.61 -0.68
CA TYR A 28 27.08 -13.83 0.03
C TYR A 28 26.20 -12.95 -0.87
N ASN A 29 26.76 -12.29 -1.88
CA ASN A 29 25.95 -11.52 -2.84
C ASN A 29 24.99 -12.39 -3.64
N SER A 30 25.35 -13.65 -3.94
CA SER A 30 24.43 -14.61 -4.57
C SER A 30 23.34 -15.05 -3.60
N ALA A 31 23.70 -15.34 -2.35
CA ALA A 31 22.74 -15.68 -1.31
C ALA A 31 21.69 -14.57 -1.09
N LEU A 32 22.14 -13.32 -0.96
CA LEU A 32 21.29 -12.14 -0.84
C LEU A 32 20.26 -12.08 -1.97
N ARG A 33 20.72 -12.19 -3.22
CA ARG A 33 19.81 -12.12 -4.37
C ARG A 33 18.79 -13.27 -4.40
N TYR A 34 19.18 -14.49 -4.04
CA TYR A 34 18.22 -15.61 -3.94
C TYR A 34 17.18 -15.37 -2.86
N LEU A 35 17.56 -14.86 -1.68
CA LEU A 35 16.63 -14.55 -0.61
C LEU A 35 15.68 -13.42 -1.01
N THR A 36 16.17 -12.35 -1.64
CA THR A 36 15.32 -11.27 -2.17
C THR A 36 14.31 -11.81 -3.18
N SER A 37 14.73 -12.66 -4.12
CA SER A 37 13.81 -13.29 -5.08
C SER A 37 12.78 -14.21 -4.41
N ALA A 38 13.18 -15.00 -3.40
CA ALA A 38 12.26 -15.84 -2.64
C ALA A 38 11.22 -15.00 -1.88
N ALA A 39 11.67 -13.99 -1.13
CA ALA A 39 10.80 -13.09 -0.39
C ALA A 39 9.82 -12.34 -1.32
N GLY A 40 10.30 -11.90 -2.49
CA GLY A 40 9.46 -11.28 -3.52
C GLY A 40 8.36 -12.23 -4.03
N LEU A 41 8.67 -13.50 -4.30
CA LEU A 41 7.68 -14.50 -4.70
C LEU A 41 6.65 -14.75 -3.60
N LEU A 42 7.10 -14.90 -2.35
CA LEU A 42 6.21 -15.12 -1.20
C LEU A 42 5.24 -13.95 -1.01
N TYR A 43 5.73 -12.71 -1.16
CA TYR A 43 4.89 -11.51 -1.12
C TYR A 43 3.92 -11.45 -2.30
N ASP A 44 4.41 -11.66 -3.52
CA ASP A 44 3.61 -11.50 -4.74
C ASP A 44 2.53 -12.59 -4.90
N PHE A 45 2.63 -13.74 -4.25
CA PHE A 45 1.63 -14.81 -4.32
C PHE A 45 0.87 -15.04 -3.00
N GLU A 46 1.29 -14.36 -1.93
CA GLU A 46 0.60 -14.22 -0.65
C GLU A 46 0.27 -15.53 0.10
N TRP A 47 0.83 -16.70 -0.23
CA TRP A 47 0.36 -17.99 0.34
C TRP A 47 0.82 -18.30 1.78
N CYS A 48 1.69 -17.48 2.38
CA CYS A 48 2.07 -17.57 3.78
C CYS A 48 2.34 -16.18 4.36
N TYR A 49 2.48 -16.10 5.68
CA TYR A 49 2.77 -14.84 6.38
C TYR A 49 4.21 -14.76 6.91
N GLN A 50 4.92 -15.89 6.96
CA GLN A 50 6.30 -16.00 7.45
C GLN A 50 6.99 -17.22 6.80
N ASP A 51 8.32 -17.15 6.69
CA ASP A 51 9.18 -18.28 6.35
C ASP A 51 10.42 -18.30 7.28
N LYS A 52 10.46 -19.24 8.22
CA LYS A 52 11.55 -19.37 9.21
C LYS A 52 12.93 -19.65 8.56
N LYS A 53 12.99 -20.22 7.36
CA LYS A 53 14.26 -20.46 6.66
C LYS A 53 14.84 -19.15 6.13
N ILE A 54 14.00 -18.25 5.61
CA ILE A 54 14.42 -16.90 5.22
C ILE A 54 14.90 -16.12 6.44
N GLU A 55 14.12 -16.13 7.54
CA GLU A 55 14.48 -15.44 8.79
C GLU A 55 15.86 -15.91 9.31
N ASN A 56 16.09 -17.22 9.37
CA ASN A 56 17.38 -17.77 9.81
C ASN A 56 18.52 -17.44 8.83
N ALA A 57 18.25 -17.43 7.52
CA ALA A 57 19.26 -17.10 6.52
C ALA A 57 19.69 -15.61 6.61
N ILE A 58 18.78 -14.70 6.96
CA ILE A 58 19.10 -13.29 7.24
C ILE A 58 20.09 -13.19 8.40
N LEU A 59 19.82 -13.86 9.53
CA LEU A 59 20.70 -13.87 10.69
C LEU A 59 22.08 -14.45 10.35
N ASN A 60 22.13 -15.59 9.66
CA ASN A 60 23.38 -16.23 9.25
C ASN A 60 24.22 -15.33 8.32
N LEU A 61 23.57 -14.62 7.38
CA LEU A 61 24.26 -13.67 6.51
C LEU A 61 24.81 -12.49 7.30
N SER A 62 24.01 -11.90 8.18
CA SER A 62 24.46 -10.82 9.08
C SER A 62 25.70 -11.23 9.86
N ASP A 63 25.66 -12.37 10.54
CA ASP A 63 26.78 -12.89 11.34
C ASP A 63 28.03 -13.17 10.50
N SER A 64 27.84 -13.51 9.22
CA SER A 64 28.94 -13.81 8.30
C SER A 64 29.61 -12.58 7.70
N VAL A 65 28.89 -11.47 7.55
CA VAL A 65 29.35 -10.32 6.73
C VAL A 65 29.53 -9.02 7.52
N ILE A 66 28.95 -8.92 8.72
CA ILE A 66 29.05 -7.75 9.59
C ILE A 66 29.62 -8.19 10.94
N ARG A 67 30.70 -7.55 11.36
CA ARG A 67 31.22 -7.69 12.72
C ARG A 67 30.33 -6.87 13.65
N LYS A 68 29.55 -7.55 14.50
CA LYS A 68 28.74 -6.90 15.53
C LYS A 68 29.65 -6.21 16.54
N GLU A 69 29.31 -4.97 16.87
CA GLU A 69 30.02 -4.14 17.82
C GLU A 69 29.02 -3.52 18.78
N PHE A 70 29.44 -3.34 20.03
CA PHE A 70 28.74 -2.49 20.98
C PHE A 70 29.21 -1.05 20.79
N PHE A 71 28.28 -0.11 20.85
CA PHE A 71 28.56 1.31 20.82
C PHE A 71 27.52 2.06 21.67
N GLU A 72 27.93 3.22 22.16
CA GLU A 72 27.05 4.11 22.92
C GLU A 72 25.93 4.63 22.01
N VAL A 73 24.75 4.83 22.59
CA VAL A 73 23.56 5.29 21.87
C VAL A 73 23.06 6.57 22.52
N CYS A 74 22.58 7.49 21.69
CA CYS A 74 21.97 8.75 22.07
C CYS A 74 20.45 8.67 21.88
N ASP A 75 19.71 9.52 22.58
CA ASP A 75 18.25 9.59 22.45
C ASP A 75 17.84 10.31 21.16
N ARG A 76 17.92 9.57 20.06
CA ARG A 76 17.59 10.01 18.72
C ARG A 76 17.15 8.83 17.87
N TYR A 77 16.57 9.13 16.72
CA TYR A 77 15.86 8.16 15.91
C TYR A 77 16.55 7.94 14.56
N ILE A 78 16.50 6.72 14.05
CA ILE A 78 16.71 6.45 12.63
C ILE A 78 15.37 6.08 12.03
N PHE A 79 15.02 6.69 10.90
CA PHE A 79 13.90 6.26 10.07
C PHE A 79 14.44 5.71 8.75
N PHE A 80 14.36 4.39 8.59
CA PHE A 80 14.79 3.71 7.38
C PHE A 80 13.59 3.48 6.45
N ASP A 81 13.70 3.92 5.20
CA ASP A 81 12.62 3.83 4.22
C ASP A 81 13.09 3.18 2.92
N SER A 82 12.58 1.97 2.65
CA SER A 82 12.84 1.26 1.39
C SER A 82 12.09 1.86 0.19
N PHE A 83 11.02 2.65 0.42
CA PHE A 83 10.13 3.14 -0.64
C PHE A 83 10.48 4.55 -1.10
N THR A 84 10.68 5.47 -0.16
CA THR A 84 11.02 6.89 -0.38
C THR A 84 10.18 7.53 -1.46
N HIS A 85 8.89 7.63 -1.16
CA HIS A 85 7.87 8.10 -2.08
C HIS A 85 6.74 8.78 -1.30
N ASP A 86 6.42 10.03 -1.63
CA ASP A 86 5.54 10.89 -0.84
C ASP A 86 4.18 10.23 -0.54
N TYR A 87 3.55 9.66 -1.55
CA TYR A 87 2.21 9.09 -1.43
C TYR A 87 2.17 7.54 -1.40
N LYS A 88 3.27 6.88 -0.99
CA LYS A 88 3.28 5.43 -0.74
C LYS A 88 3.71 5.14 0.69
N ALA A 89 3.24 4.01 1.21
CA ALA A 89 3.49 3.60 2.59
C ALA A 89 3.04 4.69 3.59
N LEU A 90 3.76 4.87 4.71
CA LEU A 90 3.37 5.77 5.81
C LEU A 90 4.46 6.81 6.14
N THR A 91 5.43 7.03 5.25
CA THR A 91 6.60 7.90 5.51
C THR A 91 6.20 9.28 6.01
N LEU A 92 5.25 9.94 5.35
CA LEU A 92 4.86 11.31 5.69
C LEU A 92 4.23 11.41 7.09
N GLN A 93 3.44 10.42 7.50
CA GLN A 93 2.82 10.37 8.82
C GLN A 93 3.89 10.25 9.92
N TYR A 94 4.87 9.36 9.73
CA TYR A 94 5.94 9.15 10.70
C TYR A 94 6.93 10.33 10.76
N LEU A 95 7.30 10.91 9.63
CA LEU A 95 8.12 12.12 9.60
C LEU A 95 7.42 13.28 10.29
N LYS A 96 6.12 13.47 10.03
CA LYS A 96 5.34 14.51 10.71
C LYS A 96 5.28 14.29 12.22
N ALA A 97 5.16 13.04 12.68
CA ALA A 97 5.17 12.72 14.10
C ALA A 97 6.53 12.95 14.76
N LEU A 98 7.64 12.61 14.10
CA LEU A 98 8.99 12.92 14.59
C LEU A 98 9.22 14.43 14.72
N ILE A 99 8.86 15.19 13.67
CA ILE A 99 9.02 16.65 13.64
C ILE A 99 8.12 17.32 14.69
N SER A 100 6.86 16.90 14.81
CA SER A 100 5.90 17.53 15.74
C SER A 100 6.22 17.25 17.22
N ASN A 101 7.08 16.28 17.50
CA ASN A 101 7.54 15.93 18.85
C ASN A 101 9.01 16.34 19.07
N ASP A 102 9.55 17.25 18.25
CA ASP A 102 10.92 17.77 18.34
C ASP A 102 12.00 16.67 18.44
N CYS A 103 11.78 15.53 17.77
CA CYS A 103 12.71 14.41 17.79
C CYS A 103 13.91 14.70 16.88
N GLU A 104 15.14 14.44 17.33
CA GLU A 104 16.31 14.39 16.45
C GLU A 104 16.31 13.07 15.66
N PHE A 105 16.41 13.12 14.34
CA PHE A 105 16.39 11.91 13.52
C PHE A 105 17.27 11.94 12.27
N LEU A 106 17.68 10.75 11.85
CA LEU A 106 18.32 10.48 10.56
C LEU A 106 17.38 9.67 9.68
N TYR A 107 17.03 10.22 8.52
CA TYR A 107 16.35 9.50 7.46
C TYR A 107 17.37 8.78 6.56
N ILE A 108 17.19 7.48 6.35
CA ILE A 108 18.07 6.65 5.51
C ILE A 108 17.27 6.08 4.35
N SER A 109 17.80 6.22 3.13
CA SER A 109 17.19 5.64 1.93
C SER A 109 18.22 5.24 0.88
N ARG A 110 17.87 4.27 0.03
CA ARG A 110 18.62 3.94 -1.20
C ARG A 110 18.34 4.91 -2.35
N ILE A 111 17.21 5.61 -2.26
CA ILE A 111 16.70 6.51 -3.28
C ILE A 111 17.13 7.94 -2.93
N PRO A 112 17.70 8.70 -3.87
CA PRO A 112 18.06 10.09 -3.62
C PRO A 112 16.81 10.95 -3.37
N LEU A 113 16.90 11.89 -2.42
CA LEU A 113 15.84 12.87 -2.07
C LEU A 113 15.83 14.09 -3.00
N ASN A 114 15.91 13.85 -4.30
CA ASN A 114 15.88 14.88 -5.34
C ASN A 114 14.95 14.48 -6.51
N ALA A 115 14.11 13.47 -6.31
CA ALA A 115 13.24 12.95 -7.33
C ALA A 115 11.84 13.54 -7.19
N GLN A 116 11.14 13.74 -8.30
CA GLN A 116 9.76 14.26 -8.31
C GLN A 116 8.80 13.46 -7.41
N ARG A 117 9.10 12.18 -7.15
CA ARG A 117 8.29 11.30 -6.31
C ARG A 117 8.45 11.49 -4.80
N ASN A 118 9.45 12.25 -4.34
CA ASN A 118 9.83 12.37 -2.92
C ASN A 118 10.16 13.81 -2.51
N LEU A 119 9.53 14.79 -3.17
CA LEU A 119 9.77 16.21 -2.90
C LEU A 119 9.27 16.61 -1.51
N ILE A 120 8.09 16.11 -1.10
CA ILE A 120 7.52 16.45 0.21
C ILE A 120 8.37 15.86 1.33
N ILE A 121 8.84 14.62 1.19
CA ILE A 121 9.79 14.01 2.13
C ILE A 121 11.06 14.88 2.24
N SER A 122 11.62 15.31 1.10
CA SER A 122 12.83 16.15 1.06
C SER A 122 12.62 17.50 1.75
N GLU A 123 11.50 18.17 1.49
CA GLU A 123 11.10 19.44 2.10
C GLU A 123 10.89 19.30 3.61
N MET A 124 10.21 18.24 4.07
CA MET A 124 9.99 17.99 5.50
C MET A 124 11.29 17.79 6.27
N ILE A 125 12.25 17.06 5.69
CA ILE A 125 13.54 16.79 6.35
C ILE A 125 14.42 18.05 6.33
N SER A 126 14.56 18.70 5.17
CA SER A 126 15.41 19.89 5.02
C SER A 126 14.86 21.12 5.75
N GLY A 127 13.54 21.21 5.93
CA GLY A 127 12.87 22.29 6.67
C GLY A 127 12.94 22.15 8.19
N TYR A 128 13.51 21.07 8.73
CA TYR A 128 13.56 20.80 10.17
C TYR A 128 14.99 20.59 10.66
N LEU A 129 15.41 21.41 11.63
CA LEU A 129 16.79 21.44 12.13
C LEU A 129 17.26 20.10 12.74
N GLY A 130 16.34 19.38 13.40
CA GLY A 130 16.64 18.06 13.98
C GLY A 130 16.60 16.91 12.97
N GLY A 131 16.35 17.19 11.69
CA GLY A 131 16.27 16.20 10.63
C GLY A 131 17.55 16.14 9.79
N SER A 132 18.05 14.93 9.56
CA SER A 132 19.19 14.71 8.67
C SER A 132 18.91 13.59 7.66
N TYR A 133 19.70 13.54 6.58
CA TYR A 133 19.54 12.56 5.50
C TYR A 133 20.85 11.87 5.15
N ARG A 134 20.80 10.55 4.94
CA ARG A 134 21.87 9.76 4.33
C ARG A 134 21.32 8.88 3.21
N GLN A 135 21.90 9.01 2.02
CA GLN A 135 21.68 8.08 0.92
C GLN A 135 22.64 6.88 1.04
N ILE A 136 22.14 5.68 0.80
CA ILE A 136 22.96 4.47 0.63
C ILE A 136 23.52 4.47 -0.78
N ALA A 137 24.84 4.56 -0.92
CA ALA A 137 25.53 4.66 -2.19
C ALA A 137 25.92 3.30 -2.78
N THR A 138 26.08 2.28 -1.94
CA THR A 138 26.56 0.96 -2.36
C THR A 138 25.42 -0.02 -2.66
N SER A 139 25.77 -1.24 -3.06
CA SER A 139 24.81 -2.29 -3.43
C SER A 139 25.19 -3.65 -2.85
N GLY A 140 24.26 -4.60 -2.92
CA GLY A 140 24.48 -5.95 -2.40
C GLY A 140 24.82 -5.98 -0.91
N ILE A 141 25.76 -6.84 -0.52
CA ILE A 141 26.23 -6.97 0.87
C ILE A 141 26.94 -5.71 1.38
N ASP A 142 27.60 -4.95 0.49
CA ASP A 142 28.28 -3.72 0.91
C ASP A 142 27.26 -2.65 1.33
N ALA A 143 26.06 -2.65 0.74
CA ALA A 143 24.95 -1.81 1.22
C ALA A 143 24.51 -2.20 2.63
N SER A 144 24.49 -3.48 2.98
CA SER A 144 24.21 -3.91 4.36
C SER A 144 25.27 -3.37 5.34
N LYS A 145 26.55 -3.42 4.95
CA LYS A 145 27.64 -2.87 5.79
C LYS A 145 27.57 -1.35 5.89
N GLU A 146 27.24 -0.67 4.80
CA GLU A 146 27.05 0.78 4.78
C GLU A 146 25.90 1.20 5.69
N ILE A 147 24.73 0.55 5.60
CA ILE A 147 23.60 0.82 6.50
C ILE A 147 24.00 0.64 7.96
N TYR A 148 24.69 -0.45 8.29
CA TYR A 148 25.19 -0.69 9.65
C TYR A 148 26.18 0.40 10.09
N SER A 149 27.12 0.80 9.23
CA SER A 149 28.07 1.88 9.52
C SER A 149 27.38 3.21 9.77
N ILE A 150 26.37 3.55 8.96
CA ILE A 150 25.56 4.77 9.15
C ILE A 150 24.83 4.71 10.49
N CYS A 151 24.23 3.57 10.84
CA CYS A 151 23.55 3.41 12.12
C CYS A 151 24.50 3.55 13.31
N LYS A 152 25.73 3.02 13.18
CA LYS A 152 26.78 3.15 14.20
C LYS A 152 27.25 4.60 14.35
N GLU A 153 27.62 5.26 13.24
CA GLU A 153 28.04 6.66 13.23
C GLU A 153 26.95 7.57 13.80
N TYR A 154 25.70 7.31 13.44
CA TYR A 154 24.56 8.04 13.96
C TYR A 154 24.10 7.54 15.33
N SER A 155 24.61 6.44 15.91
CA SER A 155 24.44 6.10 17.34
C SER A 155 23.03 6.34 17.92
N ALA A 156 21.96 6.01 17.18
CA ALA A 156 20.58 6.21 17.64
C ALA A 156 20.14 5.08 18.56
N ASN A 157 19.35 5.37 19.60
CA ASN A 157 18.79 4.34 20.46
C ASN A 157 17.53 3.68 19.90
N LYS A 158 16.92 4.25 18.84
CA LYS A 158 15.70 3.73 18.21
C LYS A 158 15.80 3.74 16.69
N VAL A 159 15.37 2.66 16.06
CA VAL A 159 15.27 2.52 14.60
C VAL A 159 13.84 2.17 14.22
N ILE A 160 13.23 2.99 13.38
CA ILE A 160 11.93 2.74 12.76
C ILE A 160 12.20 2.23 11.35
N MET A 161 11.71 1.03 11.05
CA MET A 161 11.98 0.29 9.83
C MET A 161 10.72 0.25 8.98
N GLN A 162 10.71 0.99 7.88
CA GLN A 162 9.68 0.90 6.85
C GLN A 162 10.24 0.12 5.65
N LEU A 163 10.21 -1.21 5.79
CA LEU A 163 10.83 -2.13 4.84
C LEU A 163 9.89 -2.57 3.71
N MET A 164 10.45 -2.71 2.51
CA MET A 164 9.82 -3.57 1.51
C MET A 164 9.92 -5.04 1.99
N PRO A 165 8.93 -5.89 1.65
CA PRO A 165 8.91 -7.31 2.05
C PRO A 165 10.18 -8.10 1.70
N ASP A 166 10.91 -7.66 0.67
CA ASP A 166 12.09 -8.30 0.09
C ASP A 166 13.41 -7.51 0.32
N ASP A 167 13.42 -6.49 1.19
CA ASP A 167 14.62 -5.71 1.51
C ASP A 167 15.57 -6.43 2.48
N ILE A 168 16.01 -7.62 2.06
CA ILE A 168 16.97 -8.47 2.77
C ILE A 168 18.28 -7.71 3.04
N THR A 169 18.63 -6.73 2.20
CA THR A 169 19.84 -5.91 2.38
C THR A 169 19.79 -5.13 3.70
N ALA A 170 18.68 -4.42 3.95
CA ALA A 170 18.48 -3.67 5.19
C ALA A 170 18.37 -4.63 6.39
N MET A 171 17.68 -5.76 6.21
CA MET A 171 17.47 -6.73 7.28
C MET A 171 18.79 -7.33 7.79
N ILE A 172 19.75 -7.60 6.91
CA ILE A 172 21.12 -8.03 7.28
C ILE A 172 21.80 -6.97 8.16
N ALA A 173 21.65 -5.68 7.85
CA ALA A 173 22.24 -4.60 8.64
C ALA A 173 21.62 -4.50 10.04
N PHE A 174 20.28 -4.58 10.11
CA PHE A 174 19.54 -4.45 11.38
C PHE A 174 19.67 -5.66 12.31
N ALA A 175 19.89 -6.85 11.74
CA ALA A 175 20.27 -8.06 12.50
C ALA A 175 21.62 -7.93 13.22
N ALA A 176 22.49 -7.01 12.76
CA ALA A 176 23.79 -6.76 13.37
C ALA A 176 23.77 -5.69 14.46
N LEU A 177 22.67 -4.93 14.61
CA LEU A 177 22.59 -3.87 15.61
C LEU A 177 22.57 -4.41 17.05
N PRO A 178 23.27 -3.76 17.99
CA PRO A 178 23.33 -4.20 19.38
C PRO A 178 21.96 -4.10 20.06
N PRO A 179 21.72 -4.89 21.14
CA PRO A 179 20.46 -4.85 21.90
C PRO A 179 20.12 -3.50 22.55
N SER A 180 21.08 -2.58 22.65
CA SER A 180 20.85 -1.20 23.14
C SER A 180 20.00 -0.35 22.17
N ILE A 181 19.79 -0.81 20.94
CA ILE A 181 18.98 -0.14 19.93
C ILE A 181 17.66 -0.86 19.77
N THR A 182 16.55 -0.16 20.01
CA THR A 182 15.20 -0.73 19.84
C THR A 182 14.76 -0.59 18.39
N ARG A 183 14.34 -1.70 17.77
CA ARG A 183 13.89 -1.76 16.37
C ARG A 183 12.38 -1.92 16.28
N TYR A 184 11.73 -0.98 15.59
CA TYR A 184 10.29 -0.97 15.33
C TYR A 184 10.04 -1.23 13.85
N GLN A 185 9.43 -2.35 13.50
CA GLN A 185 8.98 -2.62 12.13
C GLN A 185 7.61 -1.98 11.90
N VAL A 186 7.49 -1.14 10.88
CA VAL A 186 6.19 -0.62 10.42
C VAL A 186 5.55 -1.69 9.53
N ASN A 187 4.42 -2.27 9.97
CA ASN A 187 3.68 -3.20 9.14
C ASN A 187 2.86 -2.43 8.10
N LEU A 188 3.21 -2.56 6.82
CA LEU A 188 2.52 -1.90 5.70
C LEU A 188 1.50 -2.82 5.00
N THR A 189 1.59 -4.12 5.24
CA THR A 189 0.86 -5.15 4.49
C THR A 189 0.52 -6.31 5.41
N ASP A 190 -0.45 -6.05 6.28
CA ASP A 190 -0.95 -7.04 7.24
C ASP A 190 -1.43 -8.35 6.58
N HIS A 191 -1.98 -8.26 5.39
CA HIS A 191 -2.59 -9.32 4.58
C HIS A 191 -1.61 -10.17 3.76
N ALA A 192 -0.31 -9.84 3.72
CA ALA A 192 0.66 -10.54 2.87
C ALA A 192 1.95 -10.91 3.62
N PHE A 193 2.77 -11.75 3.00
CA PHE A 193 4.10 -12.10 3.48
C PHE A 193 5.00 -10.86 3.62
N TRP A 194 5.81 -10.80 4.67
CA TRP A 194 6.99 -9.96 4.72
C TRP A 194 8.04 -10.61 5.63
N ALA A 195 9.32 -10.43 5.29
CA ALA A 195 10.42 -10.91 6.12
C ALA A 195 10.86 -9.86 7.15
N GLY A 196 11.62 -10.29 8.15
CA GLY A 196 12.22 -9.40 9.15
C GLY A 196 11.60 -9.50 10.55
N ILE A 197 10.86 -10.56 10.84
CA ILE A 197 10.39 -10.83 12.21
C ILE A 197 11.60 -11.04 13.13
N CYS A 198 12.66 -11.70 12.66
CA CYS A 198 13.86 -11.99 13.46
C CYS A 198 14.65 -10.76 13.91
N ILE A 199 14.47 -9.61 13.24
CA ILE A 199 15.16 -8.35 13.55
C ILE A 199 14.29 -7.35 14.29
N SER A 200 13.01 -7.66 14.49
CA SER A 200 12.03 -6.71 15.04
C SER A 200 11.89 -6.93 16.54
N ASP A 201 12.17 -5.88 17.32
CA ASP A 201 11.88 -5.89 18.76
C ASP A 201 10.38 -5.63 18.98
N TYR A 202 9.81 -4.71 18.19
CA TYR A 202 8.39 -4.38 18.16
C TYR A 202 7.86 -4.25 16.73
N VAL A 203 6.56 -4.52 16.56
CA VAL A 203 5.85 -4.36 15.28
C VAL A 203 4.72 -3.35 15.46
N LEU A 204 4.75 -2.28 14.65
CA LEU A 204 3.73 -1.24 14.58
C LEU A 204 2.63 -1.68 13.61
N GLU A 205 1.52 -2.17 14.17
CA GLU A 205 0.31 -2.58 13.44
C GLU A 205 -0.65 -1.41 13.30
N PHE A 206 -1.42 -1.34 12.20
CA PHE A 206 -2.35 -0.22 11.98
C PHE A 206 -3.83 -0.57 12.24
N ARG A 207 -4.15 -1.84 12.51
CA ARG A 207 -5.52 -2.28 12.86
C ARG A 207 -5.53 -3.66 13.54
N ASP A 208 -6.59 -3.93 14.28
CA ASP A 208 -6.86 -5.19 14.98
C ASP A 208 -6.75 -6.45 14.09
N TYR A 209 -7.14 -6.32 12.81
CA TYR A 209 -7.00 -7.41 11.83
C TYR A 209 -5.53 -7.81 11.64
N GLY A 210 -4.62 -6.84 11.54
CA GLY A 210 -3.20 -7.09 11.39
C GLY A 210 -2.59 -7.73 12.62
N CYS A 211 -2.90 -7.21 13.82
CA CYS A 211 -2.53 -7.83 15.09
C CYS A 211 -2.97 -9.30 15.16
N SER A 212 -4.23 -9.57 14.78
CA SER A 212 -4.75 -10.95 14.79
C SER A 212 -3.98 -11.88 13.85
N LEU A 213 -3.58 -11.39 12.66
CA LEU A 213 -2.77 -12.18 11.73
C LEU A 213 -1.33 -12.36 12.22
N SER A 214 -0.75 -11.33 12.83
CA SER A 214 0.61 -11.34 13.37
C SER A 214 0.76 -12.35 14.51
N GLN A 215 -0.19 -12.41 15.45
CA GLN A 215 -0.17 -13.43 16.51
C GLN A 215 -0.41 -14.83 15.96
N LYS A 216 -1.41 -14.99 15.08
CA LYS A 216 -1.87 -16.32 14.65
C LYS A 216 -0.97 -16.97 13.60
N TYR A 217 -0.44 -16.20 12.66
CA TYR A 217 0.25 -16.73 11.48
C TYR A 217 1.72 -16.28 11.35
N ARG A 218 2.14 -15.23 12.04
CA ARG A 218 3.55 -14.81 12.15
C ARG A 218 4.18 -15.19 13.49
N GLU A 219 3.40 -15.79 14.39
CA GLU A 219 3.84 -16.20 15.73
C GLU A 219 4.52 -15.06 16.51
N ILE A 220 4.06 -13.81 16.31
CA ILE A 220 4.58 -12.64 17.02
C ILE A 220 4.02 -12.64 18.45
N ASP A 221 4.91 -12.44 19.42
CA ASP A 221 4.53 -12.31 20.83
C ASP A 221 3.61 -11.07 21.01
N PRO A 222 2.42 -11.20 21.63
CA PRO A 222 1.51 -10.09 21.85
C PRO A 222 2.14 -8.87 22.56
N THR A 223 3.17 -9.08 23.38
CA THR A 223 3.90 -8.01 24.07
C THR A 223 4.78 -7.16 23.15
N LYS A 224 5.04 -7.64 21.93
CA LYS A 224 5.81 -6.94 20.88
C LYS A 224 4.92 -6.19 19.89
N GLU A 225 3.60 -6.37 19.96
CA GLU A 225 2.66 -5.70 19.04
C GLU A 225 2.21 -4.34 19.57
N LEU A 226 2.34 -3.32 18.72
CA LEU A 226 2.02 -1.94 19.04
C LEU A 226 0.98 -1.44 18.05
N LEU A 227 -0.26 -1.22 18.49
CA LEU A 227 -1.33 -0.74 17.63
C LEU A 227 -1.25 0.79 17.47
N LEU A 228 -0.89 1.23 16.27
CA LEU A 228 -0.78 2.62 15.86
C LEU A 228 -1.46 2.85 14.50
N PRO A 229 -2.78 3.08 14.48
CA PRO A 229 -3.54 3.33 13.26
C PRO A 229 -3.12 4.65 12.59
N PHE A 230 -3.04 4.67 11.26
CA PHE A 230 -2.62 5.86 10.49
C PHE A 230 -3.81 6.72 10.04
N TYR A 231 -3.50 7.94 9.59
CA TYR A 231 -4.43 8.91 9.04
C TYR A 231 -4.08 9.27 7.58
N PRO A 232 -5.02 9.83 6.79
CA PRO A 232 -4.73 10.25 5.42
C PRO A 232 -3.90 11.53 5.45
N PHE A 233 -2.73 11.53 4.81
CA PHE A 233 -1.92 12.73 4.70
C PHE A 233 -2.60 13.78 3.81
N ILE A 234 -2.69 15.03 4.27
CA ILE A 234 -3.26 16.13 3.49
C ILE A 234 -2.15 17.15 3.21
N ASN A 235 -1.80 17.30 1.93
CA ASN A 235 -1.01 18.44 1.49
C ASN A 235 -1.96 19.65 1.28
N VAL A 236 -1.82 20.67 2.12
CA VAL A 236 -2.67 21.87 2.11
C VAL A 236 -2.37 22.81 0.92
N GLU A 237 -1.23 22.67 0.27
CA GLU A 237 -0.82 23.50 -0.86
C GLU A 237 -1.43 23.05 -2.19
N VAL A 238 -1.93 21.81 -2.24
CA VAL A 238 -2.54 21.24 -3.44
C VAL A 238 -3.86 21.96 -3.73
N LYS A 239 -3.89 22.66 -4.86
CA LYS A 239 -5.08 23.36 -5.35
C LYS A 239 -6.02 22.43 -6.11
N PHE A 240 -7.30 22.75 -6.06
CA PHE A 240 -8.32 22.08 -6.85
C PHE A 240 -8.10 22.32 -8.35
N LEU A 241 -8.05 21.25 -9.14
CA LEU A 241 -7.79 21.31 -10.58
C LEU A 241 -9.07 21.34 -11.43
N GLY A 242 -10.23 21.61 -10.82
CA GLY A 242 -11.52 21.65 -11.52
C GLY A 242 -12.15 20.27 -11.75
N LEU A 243 -13.42 20.29 -12.16
CA LEU A 243 -14.21 19.13 -12.58
C LEU A 243 -14.72 19.35 -14.02
N PRO A 244 -14.89 18.29 -14.82
CA PRO A 244 -15.42 18.39 -16.18
C PRO A 244 -16.96 18.53 -16.20
N PHE A 245 -17.58 18.87 -15.08
CA PHE A 245 -19.02 19.01 -14.92
C PHE A 245 -19.36 20.01 -13.82
N TYR A 246 -20.54 20.61 -13.94
CA TYR A 246 -21.15 21.46 -12.94
C TYR A 246 -21.77 20.63 -11.82
N THR A 247 -21.62 21.10 -10.59
CA THR A 247 -22.16 20.48 -9.37
C THR A 247 -23.41 21.19 -8.85
N GLU A 248 -23.71 22.37 -9.37
CA GLU A 248 -24.91 23.15 -9.01
C GLU A 248 -26.17 22.30 -9.22
N ASP A 249 -27.08 22.35 -8.24
CA ASP A 249 -28.34 21.59 -8.17
C ASP A 249 -28.23 20.07 -8.32
N LYS A 250 -27.01 19.53 -8.23
CA LYS A 250 -26.72 18.10 -8.33
C LYS A 250 -26.20 17.54 -7.02
N ILE A 251 -26.49 16.26 -6.77
CA ILE A 251 -25.80 15.47 -5.76
C ILE A 251 -24.55 14.87 -6.41
N PHE A 252 -23.38 15.32 -5.98
CA PHE A 252 -22.11 14.82 -6.48
C PHE A 252 -21.62 13.63 -5.65
N ILE A 253 -21.63 12.45 -6.26
CA ILE A 253 -21.09 11.23 -5.68
C ILE A 253 -19.70 10.96 -6.24
N PHE A 254 -18.76 10.62 -5.35
CA PHE A 254 -17.38 10.34 -5.71
C PHE A 254 -16.92 8.96 -5.23
N SER A 255 -16.07 8.33 -6.02
CA SER A 255 -15.30 7.14 -5.63
C SER A 255 -13.92 7.19 -6.28
N GLY A 256 -12.95 6.47 -5.73
CA GLY A 256 -11.64 6.39 -6.35
C GLY A 256 -10.78 5.23 -5.93
N GLY A 257 -9.85 4.86 -6.82
CA GLY A 257 -8.97 3.72 -6.64
C GLY A 257 -8.60 3.07 -7.97
N ALA A 258 -7.73 2.07 -7.93
CA ALA A 258 -7.37 1.34 -9.15
C ALA A 258 -8.61 0.65 -9.76
N ILE A 259 -8.78 0.72 -11.10
CA ILE A 259 -10.05 0.32 -11.74
C ILE A 259 -10.37 -1.15 -11.53
N HIS A 260 -9.37 -2.03 -11.42
CA HIS A 260 -9.61 -3.46 -11.14
C HIS A 260 -10.38 -3.69 -9.81
N LYS A 261 -10.34 -2.73 -8.87
CA LYS A 261 -11.08 -2.83 -7.60
C LYS A 261 -12.60 -2.79 -7.74
N ILE A 262 -13.08 -2.24 -8.85
CA ILE A 262 -14.51 -2.11 -9.17
C ILE A 262 -15.00 -3.09 -10.24
N MET A 263 -14.13 -4.00 -10.69
CA MET A 263 -14.37 -4.88 -11.84
C MET A 263 -14.40 -6.34 -11.41
N ASP A 264 -15.57 -6.84 -11.02
CA ASP A 264 -15.86 -8.27 -10.88
C ASP A 264 -16.51 -8.84 -12.15
N SER A 265 -16.69 -10.17 -12.21
CA SER A 265 -17.29 -10.85 -13.37
C SER A 265 -18.71 -10.35 -13.68
N ASN A 266 -19.46 -9.95 -12.65
CA ASN A 266 -20.84 -9.51 -12.75
C ASN A 266 -20.99 -7.99 -12.90
N LEU A 267 -19.89 -7.23 -12.93
CA LEU A 267 -19.88 -5.76 -12.93
C LEU A 267 -20.79 -5.17 -11.83
N THR A 268 -20.79 -5.79 -10.65
CA THR A 268 -21.74 -5.56 -9.57
C THR A 268 -21.77 -4.08 -9.16
N PHE A 269 -20.59 -3.49 -8.93
CA PHE A 269 -20.46 -2.09 -8.55
C PHE A 269 -21.01 -1.16 -9.63
N LEU A 270 -20.61 -1.37 -10.88
CA LEU A 270 -21.03 -0.55 -12.02
C LEU A 270 -22.55 -0.61 -12.21
N ASN A 271 -23.14 -1.81 -12.10
CA ASN A 271 -24.58 -2.03 -12.18
C ASN A 271 -25.36 -1.29 -11.09
N VAL A 272 -24.87 -1.30 -9.84
CA VAL A 272 -25.48 -0.53 -8.73
C VAL A 272 -25.46 0.97 -9.04
N ILE A 273 -24.31 1.50 -9.46
CA ILE A 273 -24.18 2.92 -9.80
C ILE A 273 -25.10 3.29 -10.97
N ALA A 274 -25.17 2.47 -12.02
CA ALA A 274 -26.05 2.74 -13.17
C ALA A 274 -27.54 2.78 -12.77
N ARG A 275 -28.01 1.81 -11.98
CA ARG A 275 -29.39 1.81 -11.46
C ARG A 275 -29.70 3.06 -10.63
N MET A 276 -28.76 3.45 -9.78
CA MET A 276 -28.89 4.64 -8.94
C MET A 276 -28.97 5.93 -9.78
N LEU A 277 -28.09 6.09 -10.77
CA LEU A 277 -28.11 7.26 -11.67
C LEU A 277 -29.40 7.33 -12.52
N LYS A 278 -29.90 6.19 -12.99
CA LYS A 278 -31.19 6.10 -13.71
C LYS A 278 -32.37 6.49 -12.82
N LYS A 279 -32.35 6.09 -11.54
CA LYS A 279 -33.39 6.42 -10.55
C LYS A 279 -33.35 7.89 -10.12
N ARG A 280 -32.16 8.47 -9.96
CA ARG A 280 -31.97 9.81 -9.37
C ARG A 280 -31.44 10.80 -10.41
N LYS A 281 -32.37 11.49 -11.07
CA LYS A 281 -32.10 12.43 -12.17
C LYS A 281 -31.31 13.69 -11.80
N ASN A 282 -31.01 13.94 -10.53
CA ASN A 282 -30.17 15.05 -10.09
C ASN A 282 -28.81 14.61 -9.53
N THR A 283 -28.36 13.39 -9.78
CA THR A 283 -27.11 12.83 -9.23
C THR A 283 -26.01 12.65 -10.28
N VAL A 284 -24.80 13.13 -10.05
CA VAL A 284 -23.64 12.80 -10.91
C VAL A 284 -22.67 11.91 -10.14
N PHE A 285 -22.02 10.99 -10.85
CA PHE A 285 -20.99 10.13 -10.29
C PHE A 285 -19.67 10.37 -10.99
N ALA A 286 -18.60 10.62 -10.22
CA ALA A 286 -17.25 10.69 -10.75
C ALA A 286 -16.33 9.64 -10.13
N TYR A 287 -15.44 9.10 -10.95
CA TYR A 287 -14.46 8.09 -10.54
C TYR A 287 -13.04 8.54 -10.88
N ALA A 288 -12.17 8.65 -9.88
CA ALA A 288 -10.74 8.90 -10.08
C ALA A 288 -9.91 7.62 -9.85
N GLY A 289 -9.06 7.26 -10.80
CA GLY A 289 -8.32 6.01 -10.70
C GLY A 289 -7.47 5.70 -11.93
N THR A 290 -6.44 4.87 -11.74
CA THR A 290 -5.54 4.40 -12.79
C THR A 290 -5.46 2.87 -12.83
N GLY A 291 -4.82 2.33 -13.86
CA GLY A 291 -4.70 0.89 -14.09
C GLY A 291 -6.03 0.26 -14.51
N GLY A 292 -6.00 -1.04 -14.83
CA GLY A 292 -7.18 -1.77 -15.32
C GLY A 292 -7.65 -1.32 -16.72
N ASP A 293 -8.92 -1.59 -17.03
CA ASP A 293 -9.54 -1.35 -18.34
C ASP A 293 -10.48 -0.13 -18.28
N ALA A 294 -9.90 1.07 -18.31
CA ALA A 294 -10.65 2.33 -18.33
C ALA A 294 -11.63 2.43 -19.52
N PRO A 295 -11.27 2.01 -20.76
CA PRO A 295 -12.22 1.96 -21.87
C PRO A 295 -13.46 1.12 -21.56
N LYS A 296 -13.31 -0.05 -20.92
CA LYS A 296 -14.46 -0.89 -20.52
C LYS A 296 -15.38 -0.18 -19.52
N LEU A 297 -14.81 0.53 -18.54
CA LEU A 297 -15.58 1.33 -17.58
C LEU A 297 -16.40 2.43 -18.28
N ILE A 298 -15.78 3.20 -19.18
CA ILE A 298 -16.44 4.28 -19.92
C ILE A 298 -17.54 3.73 -20.84
N ASN A 299 -17.22 2.67 -21.61
CA ASN A 299 -18.15 2.06 -22.55
C ASN A 299 -19.36 1.44 -21.85
N PHE A 300 -19.20 0.91 -20.62
CA PHE A 300 -20.33 0.43 -19.82
C PHE A 300 -21.35 1.55 -19.58
N PHE A 301 -20.92 2.69 -19.03
CA PHE A 301 -21.85 3.79 -18.72
C PHE A 301 -22.43 4.46 -19.95
N LYS A 302 -21.68 4.50 -21.07
CA LYS A 302 -22.21 4.92 -22.36
C LYS A 302 -23.29 3.97 -22.87
N GLY A 303 -23.09 2.65 -22.76
CA GLY A 303 -24.10 1.65 -23.12
C GLY A 303 -25.37 1.75 -22.27
N GLU A 304 -25.25 2.24 -21.03
CA GLU A 304 -26.38 2.50 -20.13
C GLU A 304 -27.08 3.86 -20.39
N GLY A 305 -26.58 4.68 -21.33
CA GLY A 305 -27.10 6.03 -21.62
C GLY A 305 -26.82 7.04 -20.52
N LEU A 306 -25.66 6.93 -19.85
CA LEU A 306 -25.29 7.72 -18.67
C LEU A 306 -24.03 8.59 -18.91
N GLU A 307 -23.66 8.85 -20.16
CA GLU A 307 -22.49 9.65 -20.54
C GLU A 307 -22.48 11.06 -19.94
N ASP A 308 -23.65 11.68 -19.73
CA ASP A 308 -23.77 13.02 -19.13
C ASP A 308 -23.81 12.99 -17.59
N ARG A 309 -23.67 11.81 -16.98
CA ARG A 309 -23.89 11.57 -15.54
C ARG A 309 -22.81 10.75 -14.87
N PHE A 310 -22.01 10.04 -15.65
CA PHE A 310 -20.80 9.36 -15.22
C PHE A 310 -19.57 10.06 -15.78
N TYR A 311 -18.61 10.38 -14.91
CA TYR A 311 -17.36 11.05 -15.28
C TYR A 311 -16.14 10.28 -14.80
N TYR A 312 -15.32 9.79 -15.73
CA TYR A 312 -14.01 9.22 -15.42
C TYR A 312 -12.96 10.34 -15.38
N LEU A 313 -12.31 10.52 -14.24
CA LEU A 313 -11.35 11.62 -13.99
C LEU A 313 -9.89 11.22 -14.18
N GLY A 314 -9.60 9.93 -14.43
CA GLY A 314 -8.22 9.45 -14.53
C GLY A 314 -7.41 9.61 -13.24
N HIS A 315 -6.10 9.78 -13.38
CA HIS A 315 -5.22 10.11 -12.26
C HIS A 315 -5.46 11.55 -11.79
N ARG A 316 -5.54 11.76 -10.47
CA ARG A 316 -5.72 13.07 -9.86
C ARG A 316 -4.75 13.23 -8.68
N GLY A 317 -4.00 14.34 -8.67
CA GLY A 317 -3.13 14.73 -7.56
C GLY A 317 -3.87 15.50 -6.46
N ASP A 318 -5.06 16.02 -6.76
CA ASP A 318 -5.90 16.87 -5.90
C ASP A 318 -7.09 16.10 -5.30
N ILE A 319 -6.93 14.80 -5.02
CA ILE A 319 -8.01 13.92 -4.55
C ILE A 319 -8.75 14.50 -3.34
N ASN A 320 -8.02 15.02 -2.35
CA ASN A 320 -8.63 15.62 -1.16
C ASN A 320 -9.55 16.81 -1.51
N GLU A 321 -9.16 17.62 -2.49
CA GLU A 321 -9.95 18.76 -2.96
C GLU A 321 -11.22 18.33 -3.70
N ILE A 322 -11.18 17.20 -4.41
CA ILE A 322 -12.38 16.59 -5.01
C ILE A 322 -13.31 16.07 -3.91
N VAL A 323 -12.76 15.35 -2.92
CA VAL A 323 -13.54 14.80 -1.81
C VAL A 323 -14.22 15.90 -1.01
N LYS A 324 -13.56 17.04 -0.73
CA LYS A 324 -14.19 18.21 -0.09
C LYS A 324 -15.47 18.67 -0.77
N ARG A 325 -15.55 18.51 -2.10
CA ARG A 325 -16.66 18.98 -2.94
C ARG A 325 -17.73 17.93 -3.18
N CYS A 326 -17.48 16.65 -2.92
CA CYS A 326 -18.53 15.63 -3.05
C CYS A 326 -19.55 15.72 -1.91
N ASP A 327 -20.75 15.24 -2.17
CA ASP A 327 -21.81 15.06 -1.17
C ASP A 327 -21.73 13.70 -0.50
N ILE A 328 -21.34 12.67 -1.27
CA ILE A 328 -21.32 11.27 -0.83
C ILE A 328 -20.07 10.61 -1.38
N TYR A 329 -19.36 9.87 -0.53
CA TYR A 329 -18.31 8.96 -0.97
C TYR A 329 -18.86 7.53 -1.03
N ILE A 330 -18.61 6.82 -2.12
CA ILE A 330 -18.93 5.39 -2.24
C ILE A 330 -17.64 4.59 -2.25
N ASN A 331 -17.50 3.65 -1.31
CA ASN A 331 -16.37 2.73 -1.26
C ASN A 331 -16.43 1.73 -2.43
N THR A 332 -15.25 1.40 -2.99
CA THR A 332 -15.14 0.48 -4.12
C THR A 332 -15.49 -0.96 -3.71
N TYR A 333 -16.04 -1.73 -4.65
CA TYR A 333 -16.41 -3.14 -4.46
C TYR A 333 -16.11 -3.95 -5.74
N PRO A 334 -15.56 -5.18 -5.68
CA PRO A 334 -15.41 -6.04 -4.50
C PRO A 334 -14.23 -5.70 -3.57
N MET A 335 -13.31 -4.85 -4.02
CA MET A 335 -12.13 -4.52 -3.23
C MET A 335 -12.26 -3.11 -2.63
N GLY A 336 -12.41 -3.02 -1.31
CA GLY A 336 -12.50 -1.75 -0.58
C GLY A 336 -11.23 -0.88 -0.66
N GLY A 337 -11.41 0.44 -0.52
CA GLY A 337 -10.35 1.44 -0.47
C GLY A 337 -10.24 2.12 0.90
N GLY A 338 -9.33 1.64 1.75
CA GLY A 338 -9.03 2.20 3.08
C GLY A 338 -8.77 3.71 3.09
N LEU A 339 -7.71 4.12 2.39
CA LEU A 339 -7.24 5.50 2.39
C LEU A 339 -8.28 6.50 1.86
N MET A 340 -9.01 6.14 0.80
CA MET A 340 -10.03 7.02 0.22
C MET A 340 -11.24 7.20 1.16
N CYS A 341 -11.63 6.14 1.88
CA CYS A 341 -12.64 6.25 2.93
C CYS A 341 -12.16 7.16 4.08
N GLN A 342 -10.87 7.12 4.44
CA GLN A 342 -10.33 8.06 5.42
C GLN A 342 -10.36 9.51 4.92
N TYR A 343 -10.03 9.77 3.65
CA TYR A 343 -10.19 11.10 3.05
C TYR A 343 -11.65 11.57 3.10
N ALA A 344 -12.62 10.69 2.86
CA ALA A 344 -14.02 11.02 3.01
C ALA A 344 -14.36 11.39 4.46
N ALA A 345 -13.95 10.56 5.42
CA ALA A 345 -14.21 10.77 6.84
C ALA A 345 -13.60 12.08 7.37
N ILE A 346 -12.34 12.39 7.05
CA ILE A 346 -11.66 13.60 7.54
C ILE A 346 -12.28 14.88 6.95
N ASN A 347 -12.95 14.80 5.80
CA ASN A 347 -13.72 15.91 5.22
C ASN A 347 -15.22 15.87 5.58
N SER A 348 -15.59 15.11 6.60
CA SER A 348 -16.99 14.96 7.06
C SER A 348 -17.95 14.52 5.96
N LYS A 349 -17.52 13.63 5.06
CA LYS A 349 -18.36 13.08 4.00
C LYS A 349 -18.95 11.73 4.42
N PRO A 350 -20.25 11.50 4.21
CA PRO A 350 -20.85 10.20 4.47
C PRO A 350 -20.25 9.16 3.51
N ILE A 351 -20.11 7.93 4.01
CA ILE A 351 -19.57 6.80 3.26
C ILE A 351 -20.67 5.75 3.13
N ALA A 352 -20.94 5.32 1.90
CA ALA A 352 -21.65 4.07 1.64
C ALA A 352 -20.63 2.99 1.27
N SER A 353 -20.70 1.82 1.90
CA SER A 353 -19.80 0.70 1.65
C SER A 353 -20.56 -0.61 1.57
N LEU A 354 -20.15 -1.49 0.66
CA LEU A 354 -20.60 -2.87 0.60
C LEU A 354 -19.41 -3.74 1.03
N THR A 355 -19.62 -4.63 1.99
CA THR A 355 -18.60 -5.57 2.46
C THR A 355 -19.04 -7.00 2.22
N ASP A 356 -18.07 -7.87 1.93
CA ASP A 356 -18.26 -9.30 2.12
C ASP A 356 -18.13 -9.63 3.62
N THR A 357 -18.58 -10.81 4.03
CA THR A 357 -18.50 -11.28 5.42
C THR A 357 -17.10 -11.70 5.85
N SER A 358 -16.04 -11.34 5.09
CA SER A 358 -14.67 -11.86 5.25
C SER A 358 -13.89 -11.30 6.46
N GLY A 359 -14.50 -10.45 7.28
CA GLY A 359 -13.84 -9.82 8.44
C GLY A 359 -12.91 -8.64 8.09
N ARG A 360 -12.81 -8.27 6.80
CA ARG A 360 -12.01 -7.14 6.29
C ARG A 360 -12.84 -5.85 6.18
N ASN A 361 -13.65 -5.61 7.19
CA ASN A 361 -14.55 -4.47 7.23
C ASN A 361 -13.76 -3.16 7.18
N ILE A 362 -14.21 -2.23 6.34
CA ILE A 362 -13.57 -0.92 6.14
C ILE A 362 -13.57 -0.09 7.42
N GLU A 363 -14.52 -0.34 8.32
CA GLU A 363 -14.60 0.19 9.68
C GLU A 363 -13.30 0.00 10.45
N SER A 364 -12.59 -1.13 10.27
CA SER A 364 -11.30 -1.37 10.95
C SER A 364 -10.21 -0.38 10.56
N ILE A 365 -10.38 0.34 9.43
CA ILE A 365 -9.44 1.35 8.92
C ILE A 365 -9.97 2.77 9.17
N VAL A 366 -11.29 2.97 9.17
CA VAL A 366 -11.91 4.30 9.30
C VAL A 366 -12.31 4.62 10.75
N CYS A 367 -12.77 3.63 11.51
CA CYS A 367 -13.34 3.77 12.84
C CYS A 367 -12.32 3.47 13.94
N GLN A 368 -11.17 4.15 13.87
CA GLN A 368 -10.00 3.91 14.73
C GLN A 368 -10.15 4.53 16.13
N ARG A 369 -10.97 5.58 16.27
CA ARG A 369 -11.19 6.29 17.54
C ARG A 369 -12.52 5.97 18.21
N ARG A 370 -13.54 5.66 17.42
CA ARG A 370 -14.90 5.35 17.87
C ARG A 370 -15.51 4.31 16.94
N ASN A 371 -16.28 3.36 17.50
CA ASN A 371 -16.97 2.36 16.71
C ASN A 371 -18.18 2.96 15.99
N LEU A 372 -18.31 2.68 14.69
CA LEU A 372 -19.49 2.97 13.89
C LEU A 372 -19.60 1.90 12.80
N GLU A 373 -20.71 1.17 12.75
CA GLU A 373 -20.99 0.24 11.65
C GLU A 373 -21.74 0.99 10.55
N PHE A 374 -21.24 0.91 9.31
CA PHE A 374 -21.86 1.57 8.16
C PHE A 374 -21.79 0.75 6.87
N SER A 375 -21.04 -0.35 6.86
CA SER A 375 -20.98 -1.27 5.73
C SER A 375 -22.25 -2.10 5.62
N CYS A 376 -22.82 -2.09 4.44
CA CYS A 376 -23.94 -2.94 4.06
C CYS A 376 -23.44 -4.35 3.73
N LYS A 377 -24.27 -5.36 4.01
CA LYS A 377 -23.97 -6.78 3.77
C LYS A 377 -24.68 -7.33 2.52
N THR A 378 -25.65 -6.58 2.00
CA THR A 378 -26.41 -6.94 0.80
C THR A 378 -26.41 -5.78 -0.18
N ILE A 379 -26.58 -6.09 -1.48
CA ILE A 379 -26.70 -5.09 -2.53
C ILE A 379 -27.94 -4.21 -2.27
N GLN A 380 -29.03 -4.79 -1.80
CA GLN A 380 -30.28 -4.08 -1.51
C GLN A 380 -30.11 -3.06 -0.39
N ASP A 381 -29.45 -3.44 0.70
CA ASP A 381 -29.14 -2.52 1.81
C ASP A 381 -28.21 -1.40 1.35
N PHE A 382 -27.24 -1.73 0.50
CA PHE A 382 -26.29 -0.77 -0.06
C PHE A 382 -26.97 0.25 -0.96
N GLU A 383 -27.84 -0.20 -1.87
CA GLU A 383 -28.67 0.68 -2.71
C GLU A 383 -29.58 1.56 -1.87
N SER A 384 -30.23 1.00 -0.85
CA SER A 384 -31.08 1.73 0.09
C SER A 384 -30.30 2.80 0.86
N ALA A 385 -29.08 2.47 1.31
CA ALA A 385 -28.21 3.41 2.01
C ALA A 385 -27.80 4.58 1.10
N ILE A 386 -27.38 4.30 -0.14
CA ILE A 386 -27.06 5.35 -1.13
C ILE A 386 -28.29 6.22 -1.40
N ASP A 387 -29.46 5.61 -1.61
CA ASP A 387 -30.70 6.32 -1.90
C ASP A 387 -31.11 7.27 -0.76
N LYS A 388 -31.00 6.82 0.49
CA LYS A 388 -31.23 7.64 1.69
C LYS A 388 -30.26 8.81 1.78
N LEU A 389 -28.98 8.59 1.47
CA LEU A 389 -27.97 9.64 1.46
C LEU A 389 -28.22 10.66 0.36
N ILE A 390 -28.74 10.26 -0.81
CA ILE A 390 -29.08 11.20 -1.89
C ILE A 390 -30.22 12.13 -1.47
N VAL A 391 -31.27 11.61 -0.82
CA VAL A 391 -32.48 12.39 -0.50
C VAL A 391 -32.36 13.26 0.76
N SER A 392 -31.53 12.88 1.73
CA SER A 392 -31.46 13.56 3.04
C SER A 392 -30.12 14.26 3.26
N SER A 393 -30.10 15.58 3.11
CA SER A 393 -28.93 16.41 3.45
C SER A 393 -28.60 16.34 4.95
N GLU A 394 -29.61 16.28 5.81
CA GLU A 394 -29.44 16.11 7.26
C GLU A 394 -28.70 14.80 7.59
N LEU A 395 -29.09 13.68 6.95
CA LEU A 395 -28.42 12.41 7.14
C LEU A 395 -26.96 12.47 6.66
N ARG A 396 -26.68 13.15 5.53
CA ARG A 396 -25.31 13.32 5.04
C ARG A 396 -24.44 14.06 6.06
N LEU A 397 -24.94 15.18 6.60
CA LEU A 397 -24.22 15.98 7.60
C LEU A 397 -24.02 15.21 8.91
N SER A 398 -25.06 14.55 9.41
CA SER A 398 -25.02 13.75 10.63
C SER A 398 -24.03 12.58 10.53
N LEU A 399 -24.11 11.78 9.47
CA LEU A 399 -23.22 10.64 9.27
C LEU A 399 -21.79 11.08 8.97
N GLY A 400 -21.61 12.13 8.17
CA GLY A 400 -20.30 12.72 7.88
C GLY A 400 -19.59 13.17 9.15
N LYS A 401 -20.29 13.87 10.05
CA LYS A 401 -19.74 14.27 11.35
C LYS A 401 -19.36 13.08 12.23
N LYS A 402 -20.20 12.04 12.28
CA LYS A 402 -19.88 10.80 13.03
C LYS A 402 -18.62 10.13 12.49
N LEU A 403 -18.45 10.10 11.16
CA LEU A 403 -17.25 9.53 10.52
C LEU A 403 -15.99 10.36 10.80
N TYR A 404 -16.08 11.68 10.84
CA TYR A 404 -14.97 12.55 11.25
C TYR A 404 -14.49 12.23 12.69
N ASP A 405 -15.43 12.02 13.61
CA ASP A 405 -15.11 11.66 15.00
C ASP A 405 -14.49 10.26 15.13
N CYS A 406 -14.68 9.40 14.12
CA CYS A 406 -14.20 8.02 14.07
C CYS A 406 -12.75 7.92 13.55
N VAL A 407 -12.35 8.75 12.58
CA VAL A 407 -11.07 8.63 11.87
C VAL A 407 -9.90 9.22 12.63
N MET A 408 -8.72 8.58 12.54
CA MET A 408 -7.49 9.12 13.09
C MET A 408 -7.14 10.46 12.44
N VAL A 409 -6.58 11.35 13.23
CA VAL A 409 -6.04 12.65 12.81
C VAL A 409 -4.58 12.78 13.28
N ASP A 410 -3.85 13.68 12.66
CA ASP A 410 -2.42 13.90 12.88
C ASP A 410 -2.05 14.18 14.35
N SER A 411 -2.74 15.11 15.01
CA SER A 411 -2.48 15.44 16.42
C SER A 411 -2.55 14.23 17.35
N ILE A 412 -3.57 13.38 17.16
CA ILE A 412 -3.74 12.16 17.98
C ILE A 412 -2.69 11.12 17.60
N PHE A 413 -2.39 10.94 16.31
CA PHE A 413 -1.34 10.04 15.87
C PHE A 413 0.01 10.42 16.47
N ASN A 414 0.38 11.70 16.44
CA ASN A 414 1.64 12.21 16.97
C ASN A 414 1.79 11.92 18.47
N ASP A 415 0.72 12.15 19.24
CA ASP A 415 0.67 11.84 20.67
C ASP A 415 0.79 10.34 20.95
N LEU A 416 0.07 9.51 20.19
CA LEU A 416 0.11 8.05 20.36
C LEU A 416 1.48 7.50 19.95
N PHE A 417 2.08 8.02 18.88
CA PHE A 417 3.39 7.63 18.37
C PHE A 417 4.46 7.82 19.44
N ILE A 418 4.60 9.03 20.01
CA ILE A 418 5.67 9.28 20.98
C ILE A 418 5.48 8.47 22.27
N LYS A 419 4.24 8.35 22.76
CA LYS A 419 3.91 7.53 23.93
C LYS A 419 4.24 6.06 23.69
N THR A 420 3.88 5.54 22.52
CA THR A 420 4.15 4.15 22.10
C THR A 420 5.64 3.86 22.08
N LEU A 421 6.45 4.72 21.48
CA LEU A 421 7.90 4.54 21.35
C LEU A 421 8.66 4.80 22.66
N THR A 422 8.10 5.60 23.56
CA THR A 422 8.69 5.83 24.89
C THR A 422 8.41 4.68 25.84
N SER A 423 7.18 4.13 25.82
CA SER A 423 6.79 3.09 26.77
C SER A 423 6.97 1.67 26.23
N ASN A 424 7.22 1.51 24.92
CA ASN A 424 7.23 0.22 24.24
C ASN A 424 5.97 -0.61 24.47
N LYS A 425 4.82 0.07 24.50
CA LYS A 425 3.51 -0.53 24.76
C LYS A 425 2.47 0.10 23.85
N SER A 426 1.53 -0.71 23.38
CA SER A 426 0.37 -0.21 22.67
C SER A 426 -0.43 0.73 23.59
N GLN A 427 -0.71 1.94 23.10
CA GLN A 427 -1.56 2.91 23.82
C GLN A 427 -3.05 2.67 23.57
N LEU A 428 -3.36 1.85 22.56
CA LEU A 428 -4.71 1.44 22.21
C LEU A 428 -4.91 -0.04 22.57
N ALA A 429 -6.10 -0.38 23.02
CA ALA A 429 -6.47 -1.77 23.29
C ALA A 429 -6.54 -2.56 21.98
N ILE A 430 -5.78 -3.66 21.91
CA ILE A 430 -5.78 -4.58 20.78
C ILE A 430 -6.93 -5.56 20.94
N LYS A 431 -7.78 -5.68 19.93
CA LYS A 431 -8.90 -6.64 19.91
C LYS A 431 -8.59 -7.76 18.93
N ILE A 432 -8.22 -8.92 19.46
CA ILE A 432 -7.99 -10.10 18.65
C ILE A 432 -9.32 -10.66 18.14
N GLN A 433 -9.42 -10.84 16.83
CA GLN A 433 -10.62 -11.39 16.22
C GLN A 433 -10.73 -12.89 16.56
N SER A 434 -11.83 -13.27 17.20
CA SER A 434 -12.09 -14.65 17.63
C SER A 434 -12.55 -15.57 16.51
N LYS A 435 -13.12 -15.01 15.43
CA LYS A 435 -13.53 -15.78 14.26
C LYS A 435 -12.30 -16.17 13.45
N GLU A 436 -12.38 -17.33 12.81
CA GLU A 436 -11.35 -17.75 11.86
C GLU A 436 -11.21 -16.69 10.76
N ILE A 437 -10.06 -16.01 10.75
CA ILE A 437 -9.72 -15.06 9.69
C ILE A 437 -9.23 -15.90 8.50
N PRO A 438 -9.98 -15.95 7.39
CA PRO A 438 -9.46 -16.62 6.21
C PRO A 438 -8.20 -15.87 5.75
N PRO A 439 -7.07 -16.58 5.57
CA PRO A 439 -5.88 -15.95 5.03
C PRO A 439 -6.16 -15.40 3.62
N CYS A 440 -5.53 -14.28 3.23
CA CYS A 440 -5.78 -13.62 1.94
C CYS A 440 -5.11 -14.32 0.75
N PHE A 441 -4.95 -15.65 0.80
CA PHE A 441 -4.19 -16.41 -0.18
C PHE A 441 -4.85 -16.36 -1.56
N GLY A 442 -4.07 -16.04 -2.59
CA GLY A 442 -4.50 -16.10 -3.98
C GLY A 442 -5.48 -15.01 -4.45
N ILE A 443 -5.88 -14.06 -3.58
CA ILE A 443 -6.85 -13.00 -3.93
C ILE A 443 -6.29 -12.08 -5.02
N MET A 444 -4.98 -11.93 -5.10
CA MET A 444 -4.32 -11.09 -6.09
C MET A 444 -3.91 -11.79 -7.39
N MET A 445 -4.24 -13.08 -7.61
CA MET A 445 -4.15 -13.70 -8.94
C MET A 445 -5.32 -13.24 -9.84
N ALA A 446 -5.46 -11.92 -10.01
CA ALA A 446 -6.55 -11.29 -10.76
C ALA A 446 -6.56 -11.71 -12.24
N SER A 447 -5.42 -12.17 -12.78
CA SER A 447 -5.30 -12.79 -14.09
C SER A 447 -3.95 -13.51 -14.25
N GLN A 448 -3.87 -14.41 -15.24
CA GLN A 448 -2.60 -15.06 -15.65
C GLN A 448 -1.52 -14.05 -16.05
N GLU A 449 -1.92 -12.89 -16.57
CA GLU A 449 -1.01 -11.82 -16.93
C GLU A 449 -0.38 -11.15 -15.71
N VAL A 450 -1.16 -10.91 -14.65
CA VAL A 450 -0.64 -10.40 -13.37
C VAL A 450 0.33 -11.42 -12.76
N ALA A 451 -0.03 -12.71 -12.77
CA ALA A 451 0.83 -13.78 -12.29
C ALA A 451 2.16 -13.87 -13.09
N THR A 452 2.10 -13.71 -14.41
CA THR A 452 3.30 -13.68 -15.28
C THR A 452 4.20 -12.50 -14.93
N TRP A 453 3.63 -11.29 -14.81
CA TRP A 453 4.42 -10.11 -14.50
C TRP A 453 5.09 -10.19 -13.12
N ARG A 454 4.36 -10.65 -12.09
CA ARG A 454 4.89 -10.88 -10.74
C ARG A 454 6.03 -11.91 -10.74
N MET A 455 5.85 -12.99 -11.48
CA MET A 455 6.89 -14.00 -11.63
C MET A 455 8.14 -13.40 -12.30
N ILE A 456 8.01 -12.63 -13.39
CA ILE A 456 9.16 -11.95 -14.03
C ILE A 456 9.89 -11.02 -13.07
N LYS A 457 9.13 -10.18 -12.35
CA LYS A 457 9.68 -9.23 -11.39
C LYS A 457 10.53 -9.95 -10.34
N SER A 458 10.03 -11.07 -9.81
CA SER A 458 10.69 -11.82 -8.74
C SER A 458 11.83 -12.73 -9.23
N LEU A 459 11.74 -13.24 -10.46
CA LEU A 459 12.74 -14.12 -11.09
C LEU A 459 14.10 -13.42 -11.30
N GLY A 460 14.10 -12.12 -11.61
CA GLY A 460 15.31 -11.35 -11.88
C GLY A 460 16.22 -11.98 -12.95
N GLY A 461 17.52 -11.64 -12.95
CA GLY A 461 18.51 -12.27 -13.84
C GLY A 461 18.97 -13.67 -13.41
N LEU A 462 18.75 -14.04 -12.15
CA LEU A 462 19.25 -15.29 -11.57
C LEU A 462 18.45 -16.52 -11.98
N SER A 463 17.16 -16.35 -12.28
CA SER A 463 16.34 -17.46 -12.70
C SER A 463 16.77 -18.05 -14.04
N ILE A 464 17.42 -17.27 -14.91
CA ILE A 464 17.99 -17.77 -16.18
C ILE A 464 19.02 -18.86 -15.89
N ILE A 465 19.78 -18.74 -14.79
CA ILE A 465 20.83 -19.69 -14.42
C ILE A 465 20.24 -20.93 -13.74
N CYS A 466 19.28 -20.76 -12.82
CA CYS A 466 18.75 -21.88 -12.03
C CYS A 466 17.61 -22.62 -12.72
N HIS A 467 16.76 -21.88 -13.44
CA HIS A 467 15.59 -22.39 -14.13
C HIS A 467 15.49 -21.77 -15.53
N PRO A 468 16.46 -22.04 -16.43
CA PRO A 468 16.50 -21.44 -17.77
C PRO A 468 15.21 -21.72 -18.55
N ILE A 469 14.69 -22.95 -18.46
CA ILE A 469 13.46 -23.35 -19.15
C ILE A 469 12.25 -22.59 -18.61
N LEU A 470 12.10 -22.46 -17.28
CA LEU A 470 10.99 -21.72 -16.68
C LEU A 470 11.08 -20.24 -17.05
N THR A 471 12.29 -19.66 -16.97
CA THR A 471 12.52 -18.25 -17.28
C THR A 471 12.21 -17.93 -18.73
N ILE A 472 12.74 -18.72 -19.68
CA ILE A 472 12.44 -18.57 -21.10
C ILE A 472 10.93 -18.66 -21.32
N ARG A 473 10.25 -19.62 -20.71
CA ARG A 473 8.79 -19.77 -20.84
C ARG A 473 8.02 -18.56 -20.32
N VAL A 474 8.35 -18.07 -19.13
CA VAL A 474 7.69 -16.91 -18.53
C VAL A 474 7.93 -15.64 -19.37
N VAL A 475 9.15 -15.45 -19.88
CA VAL A 475 9.49 -14.34 -20.77
C VAL A 475 8.72 -14.43 -22.10
N VAL A 476 8.65 -15.62 -22.71
CA VAL A 476 7.88 -15.87 -23.94
C VAL A 476 6.39 -15.56 -23.73
N GLU A 477 5.79 -16.04 -22.64
CA GLU A 477 4.38 -15.76 -22.30
C GLU A 477 4.14 -14.25 -22.12
N HIS A 478 5.05 -13.54 -21.46
CA HIS A 478 4.95 -12.09 -21.31
C HIS A 478 5.07 -11.33 -22.63
N LEU A 479 5.97 -11.77 -23.52
CA LEU A 479 6.09 -11.21 -24.87
C LEU A 479 4.81 -11.44 -25.67
N LEU A 480 4.24 -12.65 -25.64
CA LEU A 480 2.98 -12.98 -26.29
C LEU A 480 1.82 -12.11 -25.76
N GLN A 481 1.74 -11.90 -24.44
CA GLN A 481 0.75 -11.02 -23.82
C GLN A 481 0.94 -9.56 -24.24
N SER A 482 2.18 -9.07 -24.27
CA SER A 482 2.53 -7.71 -24.71
C SER A 482 2.18 -7.47 -26.18
N ILE A 483 2.41 -8.46 -27.04
CA ILE A 483 2.00 -8.44 -28.45
C ILE A 483 0.48 -8.38 -28.56
N LYS A 484 -0.27 -9.23 -27.83
CA LYS A 484 -1.73 -9.20 -27.80
C LYS A 484 -2.27 -7.83 -27.36
N ARG A 485 -1.62 -7.19 -26.37
CA ARG A 485 -1.95 -5.82 -25.93
C ARG A 485 -1.74 -4.79 -27.04
N LYS A 486 -0.56 -4.80 -27.69
CA LYS A 486 -0.28 -3.90 -28.82
C LYS A 486 -1.28 -4.08 -29.95
N ILE A 487 -1.63 -5.33 -30.30
CA ILE A 487 -2.65 -5.61 -31.32
C ILE A 487 -4.01 -5.04 -30.92
N LYS A 488 -4.47 -5.28 -29.68
CA LYS A 488 -5.72 -4.69 -29.18
C LYS A 488 -5.69 -3.16 -29.21
N GLN A 489 -4.57 -2.55 -28.86
CA GLN A 489 -4.40 -1.11 -28.85
C GLN A 489 -4.38 -0.54 -30.27
N LEU A 490 -3.71 -1.19 -31.22
CA LEU A 490 -3.76 -0.83 -32.63
C LEU A 490 -5.18 -0.93 -33.21
N ILE A 491 -5.92 -1.99 -32.87
CA ILE A 491 -7.34 -2.12 -33.25
C ILE A 491 -8.18 -1.00 -32.63
N TYR A 492 -7.92 -0.64 -31.37
CA TYR A 492 -8.59 0.47 -30.69
C TYR A 492 -8.27 1.82 -31.35
N ASP A 493 -7.01 2.10 -31.65
CA ASP A 493 -6.55 3.33 -32.28
C ASP A 493 -7.07 3.43 -33.73
N GLU A 494 -7.15 2.31 -34.45
CA GLU A 494 -7.78 2.23 -35.77
C GLU A 494 -9.29 2.55 -35.69
N ASN A 495 -10.01 1.97 -34.72
CA ASN A 495 -11.42 2.29 -34.48
C ASN A 495 -11.63 3.75 -34.05
N LYS A 496 -10.68 4.33 -33.31
CA LYS A 496 -10.66 5.75 -32.95
C LYS A 496 -10.45 6.64 -34.18
N SER A 497 -9.50 6.30 -35.06
CA SER A 497 -9.24 7.02 -36.32
C SER A 497 -10.42 6.99 -37.30
N LYS A 498 -11.25 5.95 -37.24
CA LYS A 498 -12.50 5.82 -38.01
C LYS A 498 -13.71 6.54 -37.39
N GLY A 499 -13.53 7.33 -36.33
CA GLY A 499 -14.58 8.16 -35.74
C GLY A 499 -15.51 7.46 -34.74
N TYR A 500 -15.22 6.23 -34.33
CA TYR A 500 -16.09 5.46 -33.41
C TYR A 500 -15.83 5.75 -31.92
N CYS A 501 -14.80 6.55 -31.58
CA CYS A 501 -14.45 6.91 -30.19
C CYS A 501 -14.04 8.38 -30.09
N ASN A 502 -15.00 9.27 -29.79
CA ASN A 502 -14.71 10.65 -29.41
C ASN A 502 -14.47 10.72 -27.89
N ILE A 503 -13.19 10.83 -27.48
CA ILE A 503 -12.79 11.26 -26.14
C ILE A 503 -11.76 12.40 -26.33
N PRO A 504 -11.86 13.54 -25.63
CA PRO A 504 -10.86 14.59 -25.68
C PRO A 504 -9.59 14.13 -24.97
N THR A 505 -8.46 14.08 -25.69
CA THR A 505 -7.13 14.08 -25.08
C THR A 505 -6.56 15.48 -25.20
N SER A 506 -6.66 16.26 -24.13
CA SER A 506 -5.86 17.49 -23.99
C SER A 506 -5.51 17.75 -22.54
N VAL A 507 -4.32 17.31 -22.15
CA VAL A 507 -3.43 18.16 -21.35
C VAL A 507 -2.08 18.14 -22.08
N PRO A 508 -1.47 19.30 -22.39
CA PRO A 508 -0.28 19.38 -23.22
C PRO A 508 0.92 18.67 -22.58
N SER A 509 1.68 17.98 -23.40
CA SER A 509 3.11 17.77 -23.15
C SER A 509 3.80 19.13 -23.16
N ASN A 510 4.10 19.68 -21.99
CA ASN A 510 5.09 20.75 -21.93
C ASN A 510 6.47 20.13 -22.11
N SER A 511 6.89 20.21 -23.37
CA SER A 511 8.27 20.22 -23.84
C SER A 511 9.14 21.17 -23.02
N ARG A 512 10.35 20.69 -22.70
CA ARG A 512 11.64 21.41 -22.75
C ARG A 512 11.60 22.92 -22.54
N GLU A 513 12.06 23.37 -21.38
CA GLU A 513 13.41 23.94 -21.18
C GLU A 513 13.91 23.60 -19.78
#